data_AF-A0A969VHH3-F1
#
_entry.id   AF-A0A969VHH3-F1
#
_cell.length_a   1.000
_cell.length_b   1.000
_cell.length_c   1.000
_cell.angle_alpha   90.00
_cell.angle_beta   90.00
_cell.angle_gamma   90.00
#
_symmetry.space_group_name_H-M   'P 1'
#
loop_
_entity.id
_entity.type
_entity.pdbx_description
1 polymer ?
#
loop_
_entity_poly.entity_id
_entity_poly.type
_entity_poly.pdbx_seq_one_letter_code
_entity_poly.pdbx_strand_id
1 'polypeptide(L)' 'LGTVGYWAVKIVSGVPEAIPVVGVLISDLLRGGSSVGQATLTRYYSAHTFVLPWLIAVFMLAHFLMIRKQGISGPL' A
#
# COMPACT_ATOMS: atom_id res chain seq x y z
N LEU A 1 -2.88 -13.03 11.86
CA LEU A 1 -2.63 -13.53 10.49
C LEU A 1 -2.57 -15.06 10.55
N GLY A 2 -3.02 -15.76 9.51
CA GLY A 2 -2.67 -17.19 9.34
C GLY A 2 -1.17 -17.35 9.05
N THR A 3 -0.68 -18.59 9.08
CA THR A 3 0.75 -18.93 8.87
C THR A 3 1.29 -18.34 7.58
N VAL A 4 0.57 -18.54 6.46
CA VAL A 4 0.94 -17.99 5.14
C VAL A 4 1.04 -16.47 5.16
N GLY A 5 0.02 -15.79 5.71
CA GLY A 5 -0.02 -14.34 5.75
C GLY A 5 1.10 -13.74 6.61
N TYR A 6 1.39 -14.35 7.75
CA TYR A 6 2.47 -13.89 8.64
C TYR A 6 3.83 -13.95 7.95
N TRP A 7 4.15 -15.09 7.32
CA TRP A 7 5.43 -15.25 6.62
C TRP A 7 5.54 -14.36 5.38
N ALA A 8 4.45 -14.19 4.63
CA ALA A 8 4.42 -13.28 3.49
C ALA A 8 4.74 -11.83 3.91
N VAL A 9 4.08 -11.33 4.96
CA VAL A 9 4.32 -9.97 5.47
C VAL A 9 5.75 -9.84 6.03
N LYS A 10 6.26 -10.85 6.72
CA LYS A 10 7.63 -10.85 7.25
C LYS A 10 8.67 -10.70 6.14
N ILE A 11 8.51 -11.42 5.03
CA ILE A 11 9.43 -11.35 3.88
C ILE A 11 9.29 -10.00 3.17
N VAL A 12 8.07 -9.61 2.79
CA VAL A 12 7.84 -8.40 1.98
C VAL A 12 8.22 -7.12 2.73
N SER A 13 7.93 -7.03 4.02
CA SER A 13 8.26 -5.85 4.82
C SER A 13 9.75 -5.67 5.08
N GLY A 14 10.59 -6.69 4.81
CA GLY A 14 12.06 -6.61 4.89
C GLY A 14 12.74 -6.15 3.62
N VAL A 15 12.03 -6.13 2.48
CA VAL A 15 12.57 -5.66 1.21
C VAL A 15 13.08 -4.20 1.28
N PRO A 16 12.38 -3.24 1.92
CA PRO A 16 12.83 -1.85 1.96
C PRO A 16 14.15 -1.63 2.70
N GLU A 17 14.54 -2.52 3.62
CA GLU A 17 15.81 -2.41 4.37
C GLU A 17 17.05 -2.44 3.46
N ALA A 18 16.91 -2.98 2.24
CA ALA A 18 17.97 -2.96 1.24
C ALA A 18 18.28 -1.55 0.69
N ILE A 19 17.41 -0.56 0.94
CA ILE A 19 17.62 0.83 0.51
C ILE A 19 18.55 1.54 1.50
N PRO A 20 19.71 2.07 1.06
CA PRO A 20 20.63 2.76 1.96
C PRO A 20 19.99 4.02 2.55
N VAL A 21 20.38 4.35 3.79
CA VAL A 21 19.94 5.54 4.56
C VAL A 21 18.48 5.51 5.02
N VAL A 22 17.51 5.26 4.13
CA VAL A 22 16.07 5.38 4.44
C VAL A 22 15.35 4.04 4.61
N GLY A 23 15.98 2.92 4.25
CA GLY A 23 15.33 1.62 4.21
C GLY A 23 14.76 1.16 5.55
N VAL A 24 15.55 1.27 6.61
CA VAL A 24 15.15 0.88 7.99
C VAL A 24 13.98 1.74 8.49
N LEU A 25 14.00 3.04 8.20
CA LEU A 25 12.93 3.96 8.58
C LEU A 25 11.61 3.56 7.89
N ILE A 26 11.67 3.21 6.60
CA ILE A 26 10.50 2.79 5.82
C ILE A 26 9.96 1.45 6.33
N SER A 27 10.82 0.47 6.60
CA SER A 27 10.39 -0.83 7.14
C SER A 27 9.73 -0.70 8.52
N ASP A 28 10.30 0.13 9.40
CA ASP A 28 9.75 0.38 10.74
C ASP A 28 8.41 1.14 10.66
N LEU A 29 8.27 2.06 9.70
CA LEU A 29 7.00 2.73 9.44
C LEU A 29 5.94 1.77 8.89
N LEU A 30 6.31 0.84 8.02
CA LEU A 30 5.37 -0.15 7.48
C LEU A 30 4.92 -1.14 8.55
N ARG A 31 5.83 -1.61 9.41
CA ARG A 31 5.56 -2.62 10.44
C ARG A 31 5.01 -2.02 11.74
N GLY A 32 5.31 -0.76 12.04
CA GLY A 32 5.00 -0.13 13.32
C GLY A 32 5.91 -0.55 14.47
N GLY A 33 7.13 -1.00 14.16
CA GLY A 33 8.14 -1.48 15.10
C GLY A 33 9.20 -2.32 14.38
N SER A 34 10.21 -2.78 15.11
CA SER A 34 11.36 -3.52 14.57
C SER A 34 11.03 -4.92 14.02
N SER A 35 9.84 -5.43 14.26
CA SER A 35 9.41 -6.77 13.80
C SER A 35 7.91 -6.82 13.51
N VAL A 36 7.49 -7.82 12.72
CA VAL A 36 6.08 -8.05 12.40
C VAL A 36 5.33 -8.53 13.65
N GLY A 37 4.34 -7.75 14.07
CA GLY A 37 3.54 -8.01 15.27
C GLY A 37 2.13 -7.42 15.20
N GLN A 38 1.54 -7.14 16.36
CA GLN A 38 0.15 -6.62 16.43
C GLN A 38 0.01 -5.22 15.80
N ALA A 39 0.99 -4.33 16.02
CA ALA A 39 1.00 -3.01 15.39
C ALA A 39 0.96 -3.10 13.85
N THR A 40 1.64 -4.10 13.27
CA THR A 40 1.61 -4.35 11.83
C THR A 40 0.22 -4.73 11.36
N LEU A 41 -0.47 -5.62 12.08
CA LEU A 41 -1.83 -6.03 11.71
C LEU A 41 -2.81 -4.84 11.73
N THR A 42 -2.78 -4.01 12.76
CA THR A 42 -3.64 -2.83 12.85
C THR A 42 -3.37 -1.84 11.73
N ARG A 43 -2.08 -1.59 11.39
CA ARG A 43 -1.70 -0.71 10.29
C ARG A 43 -2.15 -1.25 8.94
N TYR A 44 -1.93 -2.54 8.67
CA TYR A 44 -2.36 -3.17 7.42
C TYR A 44 -3.89 -3.19 7.29
N TYR A 45 -4.62 -3.43 8.38
CA TYR A 45 -6.07 -3.34 8.37
C TYR A 45 -6.54 -1.93 8.02
N SER A 46 -6.04 -0.90 8.72
CA SER A 46 -6.37 0.50 8.45
C SER A 46 -5.98 0.92 7.02
N ALA A 47 -4.80 0.52 6.55
CA ALA A 47 -4.36 0.79 5.19
C ALA A 47 -5.30 0.14 4.16
N HIS A 48 -5.73 -1.09 4.40
CA HIS A 48 -6.57 -1.83 3.45
C HIS A 48 -8.03 -1.43 3.44
N THR A 49 -8.64 -1.11 4.58
CA THR A 49 -10.08 -0.80 4.67
C THR A 49 -10.38 0.68 4.58
N PHE A 50 -9.41 1.54 4.89
CA PHE A 50 -9.61 2.99 4.87
C PHE A 50 -8.73 3.66 3.81
N VAL A 51 -7.41 3.55 3.92
CA VAL A 51 -6.50 4.33 3.06
C VAL A 51 -6.63 3.95 1.59
N LEU A 52 -6.50 2.67 1.24
CA LEU A 52 -6.55 2.20 -0.14
C LEU A 52 -7.92 2.42 -0.80
N PRO A 53 -9.08 2.16 -0.16
CA PRO A 53 -10.39 2.43 -0.73
C PRO A 53 -10.64 3.91 -1.03
N TRP A 54 -10.21 4.80 -0.13
CA TRP A 54 -10.33 6.24 -0.38
C TRP A 54 -9.37 6.70 -1.48
N LEU A 55 -8.14 6.21 -1.48
CA LEU A 55 -7.14 6.54 -2.49
C LEU A 55 -7.62 6.09 -3.88
N ILE A 56 -8.08 4.84 -4.03
CA ILE A 56 -8.59 4.35 -5.31
C ILE A 56 -9.85 5.10 -5.75
N ALA A 57 -10.76 5.46 -4.84
CA ALA A 57 -11.94 6.26 -5.17
C ALA A 57 -11.56 7.63 -5.76
N VAL A 58 -10.57 8.31 -5.17
CA VAL A 58 -10.07 9.60 -5.68
C VAL A 58 -9.41 9.44 -7.05
N PHE A 59 -8.54 8.43 -7.22
CA PHE A 59 -7.90 8.18 -8.51
C PHE A 59 -8.91 7.79 -9.59
N MET A 60 -9.92 7.00 -9.27
CA MET A 60 -11.00 6.63 -10.18
C MET A 60 -11.83 7.84 -10.59
N LEU A 61 -12.17 8.71 -9.63
CA LEU A 61 -12.87 9.96 -9.94
C LEU A 61 -12.02 10.84 -10.87
N ALA A 62 -10.74 11.04 -10.56
CA ALA A 62 -9.83 11.79 -11.41
C ALA A 62 -9.71 11.17 -12.82
N HIS A 63 -9.62 9.85 -12.89
CA HIS A 63 -9.57 9.09 -14.15
C HIS A 63 -10.83 9.31 -15.00
N PHE A 64 -12.01 9.19 -14.42
CA PHE A 64 -13.28 9.42 -15.12
C PHE A 64 -13.47 10.88 -15.54
N LEU A 65 -13.01 11.83 -14.72
CA LEU A 65 -13.02 13.24 -15.10
C LEU A 65 -12.11 13.50 -16.31
N MET A 66 -10.94 12.87 -16.37
CA MET A 66 -10.04 12.99 -17.53
C MET A 66 -10.67 12.42 -18.80
N ILE A 67 -11.28 11.21 -18.72
CA ILE A 67 -12.00 10.61 -19.85
C ILE A 67 -13.14 11.53 -20.31
N ARG A 68 -13.95 12.04 -19.37
CA ARG A 68 -15.06 12.94 -19.71
C ARG A 68 -14.59 14.26 -20.34
N LYS A 69 -13.41 14.77 -19.95
CA LYS A 69 -12.86 16.02 -20.50
C LYS A 69 -12.18 15.84 -21.85
N GLN A 70 -11.48 14.74 -22.07
CA GLN A 70 -10.71 14.49 -23.31
C GLN A 70 -11.55 13.79 -24.39
N GLY A 71 -12.66 13.17 -24.00
CA GLY A 71 -13.45 12.33 -24.90
C GLY A 71 -12.81 10.96 -25.12
N ILE A 72 -13.54 10.07 -25.77
CA ILE A 72 -13.01 8.76 -26.19
C ILE A 72 -12.13 8.94 -27.42
N SER A 73 -10.98 8.26 -27.44
CA SER A 73 -10.11 8.21 -28.62
C SER A 73 -10.91 7.73 -29.84
N GLY A 74 -10.84 8.47 -30.94
CA GLY A 74 -11.51 8.10 -32.19
C GLY A 74 -11.04 6.74 -32.71
N PRO A 75 -11.86 6.06 -33.52
CA PRO A 75 -11.46 4.80 -34.14
C PRO A 75 -10.23 4.99 -35.03
N LEU A 76 -9.33 4.01 -35.01
CA LEU A 76 -8.16 3.92 -35.89
C LEU A 76 -8.58 3.70 -37.35
#